data_AF-A0A0E0MH12-F1
#
_entry.id   AF-A0A0E0MH12-F1
#
_cell.length_a   1.000
_cell.length_b   1.000
_cell.length_c   1.000
_cell.angle_alpha   90.00
_cell.angle_beta   90.00
_cell.angle_gamma   90.00
#
_symmetry.space_group_name_H-M   'P 1'
#
loop_
_entity.id
_entity.type
_entity.pdbx_description
1 polymer ?
#
loop_
_entity_poly.entity_id
_entity_poly.type
_entity_poly.pdbx_seq_one_letter_code
_entity_poly.pdbx_strand_id
1 'polypeptide(L)'
;MDASAVASADEAKKTTAAAAAADVSTTAGSEQQKPPAAAPPLAQGYVDSILAFERVPWPVSDDDVKHLSPEQRREIDKMAALHKVLDDDFVVFQAEVSRQVEDSGCYVVDESYFANQAKLDALIKEEWPKIDWSGFEFGD
;
A
#
# COMPACT_ATOMS: atom_id res chain seq x y z
N MET A 1 -13.65 12.98 -16.89
CA MET A 1 -13.23 12.05 -15.82
C MET A 1 -14.36 11.99 -14.81
N ASP A 2 -15.12 10.90 -14.84
CA ASP A 2 -16.34 10.74 -14.05
C ASP A 2 -16.07 10.68 -12.55
N ALA A 3 -17.02 11.19 -11.76
CA ALA A 3 -17.03 11.20 -10.30
C ALA A 3 -16.91 9.80 -9.63
N SER A 4 -16.89 8.73 -10.43
CA SER A 4 -16.76 7.34 -10.00
C SER A 4 -15.36 6.99 -9.47
N ALA A 5 -14.30 7.61 -10.01
CA ALA A 5 -12.93 7.35 -9.57
C ALA A 5 -12.63 7.91 -8.16
N VAL A 6 -13.26 9.05 -7.83
CA VAL A 6 -13.08 9.72 -6.53
C VAL A 6 -13.78 8.95 -5.41
N ALA A 7 -14.89 8.25 -5.71
CA ALA A 7 -15.58 7.39 -4.76
C ALA A 7 -14.77 6.13 -4.39
N SER A 8 -13.94 5.62 -5.31
CA SER A 8 -13.13 4.42 -5.09
C SER A 8 -11.93 4.67 -4.15
N ALA A 9 -11.37 5.88 -4.18
CA ALA A 9 -10.31 6.29 -3.25
C ALA A 9 -10.82 6.51 -1.81
N ASP A 10 -12.06 6.99 -1.64
CA ASP A 10 -12.70 7.15 -0.33
C ASP A 10 -13.04 5.79 0.33
N GLU A 11 -13.47 4.81 -0.46
CA GLU A 11 -13.71 3.43 0.00
C GLU A 11 -12.41 2.73 0.44
N ALA A 12 -11.30 2.94 -0.28
CA ALA A 12 -9.98 2.41 0.09
C ALA A 12 -9.42 3.03 1.39
N LYS A 13 -9.73 4.31 1.63
CA LYS A 13 -9.36 5.01 2.89
C LYS A 13 -10.23 4.56 4.06
N LYS A 14 -11.48 4.19 3.81
CA LYS A 14 -12.41 3.68 4.83
C LYS A 14 -12.10 2.25 5.25
N THR A 15 -11.60 1.41 4.34
CA THR A 15 -11.18 0.02 4.67
C THR A 15 -9.88 -0.03 5.47
N THR A 16 -8.96 0.92 5.26
CA THR A 16 -7.71 1.01 6.03
C THR A 16 -7.91 1.62 7.43
N ALA A 17 -8.79 2.61 7.58
CA ALA A 17 -9.09 3.19 8.90
C ALA A 17 -9.97 2.28 9.80
N ALA A 18 -10.86 1.47 9.22
CA ALA A 18 -11.75 0.59 9.99
C ALA A 18 -11.03 -0.62 10.61
N ALA A 19 -9.87 -1.02 10.09
CA ALA A 19 -9.06 -2.08 10.66
C ALA A 19 -8.31 -1.65 11.94
N ALA A 20 -8.14 -0.33 12.16
CA ALA A 20 -7.37 0.21 13.28
C ALA A 20 -8.24 0.71 14.46
N ALA A 21 -9.57 0.64 14.37
CA ALA A 21 -10.47 1.25 15.35
C ALA A 21 -11.68 0.37 15.68
N ALA A 22 -11.45 -0.82 16.21
CA ALA A 22 -12.46 -1.56 16.98
C ALA A 22 -11.78 -2.54 17.95
N ASP A 23 -11.36 -2.05 19.12
CA ASP A 23 -11.87 -2.52 20.42
C ASP A 23 -11.19 -1.72 21.55
N VAL A 24 -11.85 -0.66 22.01
CA VAL A 24 -11.67 -0.16 23.38
C VAL A 24 -13.05 -0.22 24.01
N SER A 25 -13.40 -1.39 24.54
CA SER A 25 -14.45 -1.51 25.54
C SER A 25 -13.88 -2.11 26.83
N THR A 26 -13.62 -1.23 27.78
CA THR A 26 -13.23 -1.56 29.14
C THR A 26 -14.34 -2.36 29.83
N THR A 27 -14.16 -3.67 29.98
CA THR A 27 -14.82 -4.45 31.03
C THR A 27 -13.85 -5.53 31.54
N ALA A 28 -13.55 -5.45 32.82
CA ALA A 28 -12.70 -6.38 33.54
C ALA A 28 -13.27 -7.80 33.51
N GLY A 29 -12.53 -8.72 32.90
CA GLY A 29 -12.80 -10.15 32.91
C GLY A 29 -11.60 -10.89 32.34
N SER A 30 -10.87 -11.59 33.21
CA SER A 30 -9.72 -12.40 32.85
C SER A 30 -10.15 -13.60 31.99
N GLU A 31 -10.27 -13.41 30.68
CA GLU A 31 -10.25 -14.49 29.72
C GLU A 31 -8.92 -14.41 28.97
N GLN A 32 -8.01 -15.32 29.31
CA GLN A 32 -6.83 -15.59 28.51
C GLN A 32 -7.30 -15.89 27.09
N GLN A 33 -7.14 -14.91 26.21
CA GLN A 33 -7.17 -15.15 24.77
C GLN A 33 -6.20 -16.30 24.51
N LYS A 34 -6.79 -17.42 24.06
CA LYS A 34 -6.06 -18.55 23.49
C LYS A 34 -4.97 -17.99 22.57
N PRO A 35 -3.71 -18.43 22.68
CA PRO A 35 -2.65 -17.91 21.83
C PRO A 35 -3.09 -18.07 20.37
N PRO A 36 -3.03 -17.01 19.56
CA PRO A 36 -3.39 -17.11 18.16
C PRO A 36 -2.57 -18.24 17.53
N ALA A 37 -3.21 -19.01 16.65
CA ALA A 37 -2.47 -19.92 15.77
C ALA A 37 -1.32 -19.09 15.18
N ALA A 38 -0.08 -19.54 15.35
CA ALA A 38 1.10 -18.71 15.08
C ALA A 38 0.97 -18.05 13.70
N ALA A 39 0.80 -16.72 13.71
CA ALA A 39 0.62 -15.95 12.49
C ALA A 39 1.80 -16.25 11.53
N PRO A 40 1.53 -16.38 10.22
CA PRO A 40 2.53 -16.91 9.31
C PRO A 40 3.68 -15.92 9.08
N PRO A 41 4.94 -16.38 9.07
CA PRO A 41 6.07 -15.53 8.70
C PRO A 41 6.01 -15.19 7.21
N LEU A 42 6.34 -13.95 6.89
CA LEU A 42 6.59 -13.52 5.51
C LEU A 42 7.88 -14.17 5.01
N ALA A 43 7.92 -14.57 3.73
CA ALA A 43 9.14 -15.17 3.18
C ALA A 43 10.30 -14.16 3.18
N GLN A 44 11.49 -14.62 3.55
CA GLN A 44 12.66 -13.76 3.77
C GLN A 44 13.00 -12.88 2.56
N GLY A 45 12.86 -13.39 1.33
CA GLY A 45 13.11 -12.59 0.13
C GLY A 45 12.22 -11.34 0.01
N TYR A 46 10.98 -11.39 0.52
CA TYR A 46 10.11 -10.20 0.59
C TYR A 46 10.56 -9.25 1.70
N VAL A 47 10.96 -9.77 2.86
CA VAL A 47 11.51 -8.96 3.96
C VAL A 47 12.77 -8.22 3.50
N ASP A 48 13.69 -8.92 2.85
CA ASP A 48 14.92 -8.34 2.30
C ASP A 48 14.59 -7.27 1.26
N SER A 49 13.60 -7.52 0.39
CA SER A 49 13.16 -6.56 -0.62
C SER A 49 12.54 -5.31 0.02
N ILE A 50 11.72 -5.47 1.07
CA ILE A 50 11.14 -4.35 1.81
C ILE A 50 12.24 -3.49 2.43
N LEU A 51 13.22 -4.11 3.09
CA LEU A 51 14.30 -3.40 3.78
C LEU A 51 15.31 -2.78 2.81
N ALA A 52 15.50 -3.36 1.62
CA ALA A 52 16.38 -2.83 0.59
C ALA A 52 15.74 -1.73 -0.27
N PHE A 53 14.42 -1.50 -0.15
CA PHE A 53 13.72 -0.55 -0.98
C PHE A 53 14.08 0.89 -0.58
N GLU A 54 14.69 1.64 -1.50
CA GLU A 54 15.08 3.02 -1.26
C GLU A 54 14.01 4.00 -1.75
N ARG A 55 13.88 5.13 -1.05
CA ARG A 55 13.02 6.22 -1.49
C ARG A 55 13.57 6.82 -2.78
N VAL A 56 12.79 6.71 -3.86
CA VAL A 56 13.06 7.42 -5.10
C VAL A 56 12.12 8.62 -5.17
N PRO A 57 12.63 9.86 -5.25
CA PRO A 57 11.79 11.03 -5.47
C PRO A 57 10.93 10.81 -6.71
N TRP A 58 9.63 11.09 -6.59
CA TRP A 58 8.70 10.97 -7.72
C TRP A 58 9.26 11.74 -8.93
N PRO A 59 9.51 11.06 -10.06
CA PRO A 59 10.19 11.69 -11.19
C PRO A 59 9.19 12.56 -11.95
N VAL A 60 9.34 13.87 -11.78
CA VAL A 60 8.87 14.83 -12.78
C VAL A 60 9.94 15.89 -12.87
N SER A 61 10.74 15.87 -13.94
CA SER A 61 11.65 16.96 -14.16
C SER A 61 10.85 18.23 -14.51
N ASP A 62 11.42 19.40 -14.24
CA ASP A 62 10.81 20.67 -14.66
C ASP A 62 10.56 20.69 -16.18
N ASP A 63 11.39 19.97 -16.95
CA ASP A 63 11.25 19.79 -18.38
C ASP A 63 10.06 18.89 -18.77
N ASP A 64 9.72 17.90 -17.96
CA ASP A 64 8.58 17.00 -18.17
C ASP A 64 7.24 17.68 -17.85
N VAL A 65 7.23 18.67 -16.95
CA VAL A 65 5.99 19.41 -16.66
C VAL A 65 5.78 20.63 -17.56
N LYS A 66 6.83 21.16 -18.19
CA LYS A 66 6.77 22.48 -18.87
C LYS A 66 5.68 22.58 -19.94
N HIS A 67 5.44 21.47 -20.65
CA HIS A 67 4.53 21.39 -21.79
C HIS A 67 3.09 21.02 -21.39
N LEU A 68 2.85 20.72 -20.12
CA LEU A 68 1.55 20.29 -19.62
C LEU A 68 0.60 21.46 -19.44
N SER A 69 -0.67 21.21 -19.76
CA SER A 69 -1.76 22.12 -19.44
C SER A 69 -1.92 22.31 -17.92
N PRO A 70 -2.58 23.39 -17.46
CA PRO A 70 -2.81 23.60 -16.03
C PRO A 70 -3.56 22.46 -15.35
N GLU A 71 -4.46 21.78 -16.06
CA GLU A 71 -5.21 20.64 -15.52
C GLU A 71 -4.31 19.41 -15.34
N GLN A 72 -3.47 19.10 -16.33
CA GLN A 72 -2.51 18.00 -16.24
C GLN A 72 -1.47 18.24 -15.15
N ARG A 73 -0.99 19.48 -14.99
CA ARG A 73 -0.08 19.83 -13.87
C ARG A 73 -0.72 19.59 -12.51
N ARG A 74 -1.98 19.98 -12.34
CA ARG A 74 -2.71 19.70 -11.09
C ARG A 74 -2.83 18.22 -10.81
N GLU A 75 -3.02 17.39 -11.83
CA GLU A 75 -3.09 15.94 -11.65
C GLU A 75 -1.74 15.35 -11.26
N ILE A 76 -0.65 15.81 -11.89
CA ILE A 76 0.71 15.44 -11.47
C ILE A 76 0.99 15.85 -10.02
N ASP A 77 0.61 17.08 -9.62
CA ASP A 77 0.81 17.54 -8.25
C ASP A 77 0.05 16.67 -7.24
N LYS A 78 -1.18 16.24 -7.57
CA LYS A 78 -1.94 15.30 -6.74
C LYS A 78 -1.25 13.94 -6.65
N MET A 79 -0.77 13.41 -7.76
CA MET A 79 -0.04 12.14 -7.76
C MET A 79 1.26 12.24 -6.95
N ALA A 80 2.01 13.33 -7.10
CA ALA A 80 3.22 13.57 -6.32
C ALA A 80 2.92 13.65 -4.82
N ALA A 81 1.83 14.34 -4.44
CA ALA A 81 1.40 14.41 -3.04
C ALA A 81 1.00 13.03 -2.49
N LEU A 82 0.30 12.21 -3.28
CA LEU A 82 -0.06 10.84 -2.91
C LEU A 82 1.19 9.97 -2.73
N HIS A 83 2.13 10.00 -3.67
CA HIS A 83 3.38 9.25 -3.56
C HIS A 83 4.18 9.66 -2.33
N LYS A 84 4.23 10.96 -2.02
CA LYS A 84 4.89 11.43 -0.80
C LYS A 84 4.29 10.79 0.45
N VAL A 85 2.96 10.72 0.55
CA VAL A 85 2.29 10.09 1.71
C VAL A 85 2.62 8.61 1.78
N LEU A 86 2.56 7.90 0.65
CA LEU A 86 2.89 6.48 0.58
C LEU A 86 4.35 6.21 0.97
N ASP A 87 5.29 7.03 0.49
CA ASP A 87 6.70 6.94 0.89
C ASP A 87 6.87 7.13 2.41
N ASP A 88 6.21 8.14 2.97
CA ASP A 88 6.34 8.49 4.39
C ASP A 88 5.76 7.34 5.26
N ASP A 89 4.62 6.75 4.86
CA ASP A 89 4.03 5.57 5.52
C ASP A 89 4.92 4.33 5.36
N PHE A 90 5.54 4.14 4.18
CA PHE A 90 6.41 3.01 3.91
C PHE A 90 7.68 3.03 4.76
N VAL A 91 8.24 4.21 5.07
CA VAL A 91 9.37 4.33 6.00
C VAL A 91 9.00 3.84 7.40
N VAL A 92 7.79 4.17 7.88
CA VAL A 92 7.30 3.67 9.17
C VAL A 92 7.16 2.15 9.14
N PHE A 93 6.65 1.60 8.04
CA PHE A 93 6.54 0.16 7.83
C PHE A 93 7.92 -0.54 7.79
N GLN A 94 8.90 0.02 7.09
CA GLN A 94 10.27 -0.51 7.08
C GLN A 94 10.89 -0.56 8.48
N ALA A 95 10.68 0.49 9.29
CA ALA A 95 11.14 0.52 10.67
C ALA A 95 10.48 -0.56 11.54
N GLU A 96 9.17 -0.79 11.35
CA GLU A 96 8.44 -1.88 12.02
C GLU A 96 9.00 -3.26 11.62
N VAL A 97 9.21 -3.49 10.32
CA VAL A 97 9.78 -4.74 9.80
C VAL A 97 11.18 -4.96 10.37
N SER A 98 12.04 -3.94 10.36
CA SER A 98 13.40 -4.03 10.93
C SER A 98 13.35 -4.42 12.41
N ARG A 99 12.52 -3.74 13.21
CA ARG A 99 12.38 -4.02 14.64
C ARG A 99 11.93 -5.46 14.90
N GLN A 100 10.90 -5.94 14.19
CA GLN A 100 10.38 -7.29 14.43
C GLN A 100 11.39 -8.37 13.99
N VAL A 101 12.13 -8.13 12.91
CA VAL A 101 13.21 -9.02 12.46
C VAL A 101 14.36 -9.05 13.47
N GLU A 102 14.74 -7.91 14.05
CA GLU A 102 15.75 -7.84 15.12
C GLU A 102 15.31 -8.60 16.38
N ASP A 103 14.02 -8.48 16.76
CA ASP A 103 13.48 -9.07 17.99
C ASP A 103 13.22 -10.58 17.86
N SER A 104 12.71 -11.03 16.71
CA SER A 104 12.16 -12.38 16.53
C SER A 104 12.81 -13.20 15.41
N GLY A 105 13.71 -12.58 14.63
CA GLY A 105 14.37 -13.20 13.49
C GLY A 105 13.52 -13.33 12.23
N CYS A 106 12.27 -12.84 12.24
CA CYS A 106 11.38 -12.85 11.08
C CYS A 106 10.35 -11.72 11.15
N TYR A 107 9.66 -11.46 10.03
CA TYR A 107 8.48 -10.61 10.02
C TYR A 107 7.22 -11.47 9.87
N VAL A 108 6.20 -11.23 10.67
CA VAL A 108 4.96 -12.01 10.73
C VAL A 108 3.79 -11.18 10.25
N VAL A 109 2.97 -11.75 9.37
CA VAL A 109 1.81 -11.07 8.76
C VAL A 109 0.50 -11.61 9.33
N ASP A 110 -0.56 -10.82 9.22
CA ASP A 110 -1.91 -11.25 9.58
C ASP A 110 -2.33 -12.50 8.80
N GLU A 111 -3.16 -13.34 9.43
CA GLU A 111 -3.69 -14.57 8.82
C GLU A 111 -4.41 -14.31 7.49
N SER A 112 -5.00 -13.12 7.34
CA SER A 112 -5.72 -12.71 6.13
C SER A 112 -4.81 -12.23 4.98
N TYR A 113 -3.52 -11.98 5.24
CA TYR A 113 -2.60 -11.36 4.29
C TYR A 113 -2.57 -12.08 2.94
N PHE A 114 -2.33 -13.39 2.94
CA PHE A 114 -2.26 -14.17 1.69
C PHE A 114 -3.60 -14.29 0.97
N ALA A 115 -4.71 -14.33 1.72
CA ALA A 115 -6.04 -14.33 1.14
C ALA A 115 -6.34 -12.98 0.47
N ASN A 116 -5.93 -11.88 1.08
CA ASN A 116 -6.07 -10.54 0.51
C ASN A 116 -5.15 -10.35 -0.70
N GLN A 117 -3.92 -10.85 -0.65
CA GLN A 117 -3.00 -10.86 -1.78
C GLN A 117 -3.61 -11.61 -2.98
N ALA A 118 -4.18 -12.79 -2.76
CA ALA A 118 -4.81 -13.58 -3.82
C ALA A 118 -6.03 -12.86 -4.44
N LYS A 119 -6.81 -12.13 -3.63
CA LYS A 119 -7.91 -11.28 -4.14
C LYS A 119 -7.37 -10.12 -4.98
N LEU A 120 -6.31 -9.46 -4.52
CA LEU A 120 -5.68 -8.37 -5.26
C LEU A 120 -5.12 -8.86 -6.59
N ASP A 121 -4.42 -9.99 -6.60
CA ASP A 121 -3.89 -10.61 -7.82
C ASP A 121 -5.00 -10.98 -8.81
N ALA A 122 -6.15 -11.47 -8.30
CA ALA A 122 -7.31 -11.77 -9.14
C ALA A 122 -7.90 -10.50 -9.74
N LEU A 123 -8.05 -9.43 -8.95
CA LEU A 123 -8.53 -8.14 -9.42
C LEU A 123 -7.60 -7.54 -10.48
N ILE A 124 -6.28 -7.59 -10.26
CA ILE A 124 -5.30 -7.10 -11.23
C ILE A 124 -5.42 -7.90 -12.53
N LYS A 125 -5.49 -9.24 -12.48
CA LYS A 125 -5.65 -10.07 -13.68
C LYS A 125 -6.94 -9.77 -14.45
N GLU A 126 -8.00 -9.40 -13.75
CA GLU A 126 -9.27 -9.05 -14.35
C GLU A 126 -9.26 -7.65 -14.98
N GLU A 127 -8.75 -6.65 -14.26
CA GLU A 127 -8.85 -5.24 -14.64
C GLU A 127 -7.71 -4.78 -15.57
N TRP A 128 -6.50 -5.31 -15.40
CA TRP A 128 -5.33 -4.95 -16.22
C TRP A 128 -5.57 -5.03 -17.74
N PRO A 129 -6.20 -6.09 -18.30
CA PRO A 129 -6.47 -6.15 -19.74
C PRO A 129 -7.59 -5.19 -20.20
N LYS A 130 -8.38 -4.63 -19.28
CA LYS A 130 -9.46 -3.68 -19.61
C LYS A 130 -8.94 -2.24 -19.77
N ILE A 131 -7.74 -1.96 -19.28
CA ILE A 131 -7.12 -0.64 -19.42
C ILE A 131 -6.82 -0.38 -20.90
N ASP A 132 -7.25 0.77 -21.39
CA ASP A 132 -6.89 1.24 -22.73
C ASP A 132 -5.44 1.75 -22.72
N TRP A 133 -4.54 0.91 -23.22
CA TRP A 133 -3.12 1.23 -23.35
C TRP A 133 -2.77 1.97 -24.64
N SER A 134 -3.74 2.22 -25.54
CA SER A 134 -3.47 2.82 -26.86
C SER A 134 -2.91 4.25 -26.81
N GLY A 135 -3.04 4.92 -25.66
CA GLY A 135 -2.42 6.22 -25.40
C GLY A 135 -0.96 6.19 -24.98
N PHE A 136 -0.35 5.01 -24.81
CA PHE A 136 1.04 4.86 -24.38
C PHE A 136 1.90 4.26 -25.50
N GLU A 137 2.97 4.96 -25.88
CA GLU A 137 4.03 4.42 -26.75
C GLU A 137 5.05 3.71 -25.86
N PHE A 138 5.07 2.38 -25.92
CA PHE A 138 6.16 1.60 -25.33
C PHE A 138 7.30 1.55 -26.34
N GLY A 139 8.50 1.98 -25.92
CA GLY A 139 9.70 1.87 -26.76
C GLY A 139 10.05 0.41 -27.06
N ASP A 140 10.64 0.18 -28.25
CA ASP A 140 11.18 -1.12 -28.69
C ASP A 140 12.28 -1.66 -27.76
#